data_AF-A0A2S9FJG9-F1
#
_entry.id   AF-A0A2S9FJG9-F1
#
_cell.length_a   1.000
_cell.length_b   1.000
_cell.length_c   1.000
_cell.angle_alpha   90.00
_cell.angle_beta   90.00
_cell.angle_gamma   90.00
#
_symmetry.space_group_name_H-M   'P 1'
#
loop_
_entity.id
_entity.type
_entity.pdbx_description
1 polymer ?
#
loop_
_entity_poly.entity_id
_entity_poly.type
_entity_poly.pdbx_seq_one_letter_code
_entity_poly.pdbx_strand_id
1 'polypeptide(L)'
;LDTTFVALLRAAMTSESAADTMRRVFAAQVAPALAAVTPDHPAQRAGLMGAFVIGLATTRYVVAIPAVANLNHEELIRFARPVIRQILFGPI
;
A
#
# COMPACT_ATOMS: atom_id res chain seq x y z
N LEU A 1 12.11 1.83 1.14
CA LEU A 1 11.42 0.57 1.48
C LEU A 1 12.49 -0.49 1.64
N ASP A 2 12.47 -1.20 2.76
CA ASP A 2 13.40 -2.30 3.04
C ASP A 2 13.30 -3.36 1.91
N THR A 3 14.44 -3.85 1.44
CA THR A 3 14.54 -4.93 0.44
C THR A 3 13.69 -6.15 0.81
N THR A 4 13.49 -6.36 2.11
CA THR A 4 12.67 -7.44 2.68
C THR A 4 11.20 -7.33 2.28
N PHE A 5 10.63 -6.12 2.22
CA PHE A 5 9.23 -5.93 1.83
C PHE A 5 9.01 -6.24 0.34
N VAL A 6 9.95 -5.83 -0.52
CA VAL A 6 9.87 -6.11 -1.97
C VAL A 6 10.04 -7.60 -2.25
N ALA A 7 10.89 -8.29 -1.49
CA ALA A 7 11.02 -9.75 -1.55
C ALA A 7 9.72 -10.45 -1.14
N LEU A 8 9.10 -10.03 -0.03
CA LEU A 8 7.81 -10.56 0.42
C LEU A 8 6.70 -10.31 -0.61
N LEU A 9 6.66 -9.12 -1.22
CA LEU A 9 5.73 -8.79 -2.30
C LEU A 9 5.85 -9.77 -3.48
N ARG A 10 7.07 -10.05 -3.94
CA ARG A 10 7.30 -11.01 -5.03
C ARG A 10 6.84 -12.41 -4.63
N ALA A 11 7.17 -12.86 -3.42
CA ALA A 11 6.76 -14.16 -2.92
C ALA A 11 5.24 -14.27 -2.81
N ALA A 12 4.55 -13.23 -2.33
CA ALA A 12 3.10 -13.20 -2.18
C ALA A 12 2.35 -13.32 -3.52
N MET A 13 2.96 -12.92 -4.64
CA MET A 13 2.36 -13.06 -5.97
C MET A 13 2.35 -14.51 -6.49
N THR A 14 3.20 -15.38 -5.95
CA THR A 14 3.35 -16.77 -6.42
C THR A 14 3.11 -17.80 -5.32
N SER A 15 2.85 -17.37 -4.08
CA SER A 15 2.71 -18.24 -2.92
C SER A 15 1.64 -17.72 -1.97
N GLU A 16 0.65 -18.57 -1.69
CA GLU A 16 -0.45 -18.27 -0.77
C GLU A 16 0.04 -18.08 0.67
N SER A 17 1.05 -18.83 1.12
CA SER A 17 1.62 -18.67 2.46
C SER A 17 2.35 -17.33 2.64
N ALA A 18 3.02 -16.84 1.59
CA ALA A 18 3.62 -15.51 1.59
C ALA A 18 2.54 -14.42 1.53
N ALA A 19 1.47 -14.63 0.76
CA ALA A 19 0.31 -13.72 0.74
C ALA A 19 -0.35 -13.62 2.11
N ASP A 20 -0.51 -14.73 2.83
CA ASP A 20 -1.01 -14.74 4.21
C ASP A 20 -0.10 -14.00 5.17
N THR A 21 1.22 -14.17 5.04
CA THR A 21 2.19 -13.42 5.85
C THR A 21 2.02 -11.92 5.62
N MET A 22 1.86 -11.50 4.36
CA MET A 22 1.65 -10.11 4.00
C MET A 22 0.32 -9.56 4.54
N ARG A 23 -0.77 -10.35 4.46
CA ARG A 23 -2.07 -9.99 5.06
C ARG A 23 -1.96 -9.79 6.57
N ARG A 24 -1.23 -10.66 7.28
CA ARG A 24 -1.02 -10.54 8.74
C ARG A 24 -0.22 -9.28 9.09
N VAL A 25 0.84 -8.97 8.35
CA VAL A 25 1.62 -7.73 8.57
C VAL A 25 0.74 -6.50 8.38
N PHE A 26 -0.04 -6.45 7.30
CA PHE A 26 -0.99 -5.36 7.05
C PHE A 26 -2.04 -5.26 8.16
N ALA A 27 -2.63 -6.37 8.58
CA ALA A 27 -3.63 -6.39 9.64
C ALA A 27 -3.06 -5.95 10.99
N ALA A 28 -1.80 -6.29 11.31
CA ALA A 28 -1.18 -5.97 12.59
C ALA A 28 -0.65 -4.53 12.66
N GLN A 29 -0.15 -3.98 11.55
CA GLN A 29 0.54 -2.68 11.56
C GLN A 29 -0.27 -1.56 10.91
N VAL A 30 -0.97 -1.86 9.82
CA VAL A 30 -1.64 -0.84 8.99
C VAL A 30 -3.08 -0.61 9.46
N ALA A 31 -3.83 -1.68 9.74
CA ALA A 31 -5.23 -1.55 10.16
C ALA A 31 -5.40 -0.74 11.47
N PRO A 32 -4.60 -0.93 12.54
CA PRO A 32 -4.76 -0.17 13.78
C PRO A 32 -4.40 1.31 13.61
N ALA A 33 -3.32 1.59 12.87
CA ALA A 33 -2.87 2.96 12.61
C ALA A 33 -3.90 3.74 11.79
N LEU A 34 -4.53 3.09 10.81
CA LEU A 34 -5.57 3.72 10.00
C LEU A 34 -6.87 3.88 10.76
N ALA A 35 -7.30 2.87 11.53
CA ALA A 35 -8.50 2.95 12.36
C ALA A 35 -8.46 4.13 13.34
N ALA A 36 -7.28 4.53 13.82
CA ALA A 36 -7.12 5.68 14.70
C ALA A 36 -7.38 7.04 14.04
N VAL A 37 -7.36 7.12 12.69
CA VAL A 37 -7.44 8.38 11.96
C VAL A 37 -8.59 8.45 10.94
N THR A 38 -9.31 7.35 10.66
CA THR A 38 -10.46 7.39 9.74
C THR A 38 -11.75 7.79 10.47
N PRO A 39 -12.61 8.61 9.84
CA PRO A 39 -13.86 9.04 10.47
C PRO A 39 -14.94 7.94 10.45
N ASP A 40 -14.88 7.03 9.48
CA ASP A 40 -15.85 5.96 9.24
C ASP A 40 -15.22 4.80 8.48
N HIS A 41 -15.93 3.66 8.42
CA HIS A 41 -15.54 2.47 7.65
C HIS A 41 -14.04 2.07 7.75
N PRO A 42 -13.46 1.99 8.96
CA PRO A 42 -12.02 1.90 9.15
C PRO A 42 -11.42 0.65 8.50
N ALA A 43 -12.13 -0.48 8.53
CA ALA A 43 -11.67 -1.71 7.90
C ALA A 43 -11.60 -1.60 6.37
N GLN A 44 -12.64 -1.05 5.73
CA GLN A 44 -12.70 -0.86 4.28
C GLN A 44 -11.64 0.15 3.83
N ARG A 45 -11.54 1.30 4.51
CA ARG A 45 -10.52 2.32 4.20
C ARG A 45 -9.11 1.78 4.41
N ALA A 46 -8.87 0.97 5.43
CA ALA A 46 -7.58 0.30 5.63
C ALA A 46 -7.25 -0.69 4.51
N GLY A 47 -8.23 -1.48 4.06
CA GLY A 47 -8.08 -2.38 2.91
C GLY A 47 -7.73 -1.63 1.62
N LEU A 48 -8.43 -0.53 1.33
CA LEU A 48 -8.17 0.32 0.15
C LEU A 48 -6.81 1.00 0.21
N MET A 49 -6.41 1.51 1.39
CA MET A 49 -5.06 2.03 1.59
C MET A 49 -4.00 0.96 1.36
N GLY A 50 -4.24 -0.26 1.85
CA GLY A 50 -3.37 -1.40 1.59
C GLY A 50 -3.24 -1.70 0.09
N ALA A 51 -4.37 -1.77 -0.62
CA ALA A 51 -4.38 -1.99 -2.06
C ALA A 51 -3.57 -0.92 -2.82
N PHE A 52 -3.75 0.36 -2.46
CA PHE A 52 -2.99 1.47 -3.07
C PHE A 52 -1.48 1.34 -2.84
N VAL A 53 -1.05 1.12 -1.59
CA VAL A 53 0.37 0.98 -1.25
C VAL A 53 1.00 -0.24 -1.93
N ILE A 54 0.30 -1.38 -1.93
CA ILE A 54 0.76 -2.62 -2.59
C ILE A 54 0.89 -2.40 -4.09
N GLY A 55 -0.13 -1.84 -4.74
CA GLY A 55 -0.10 -1.56 -6.18
C GLY A 55 1.03 -0.60 -6.55
N LEU A 56 1.23 0.46 -5.77
CA LEU A 56 2.30 1.43 -5.98
C LEU A 56 3.69 0.80 -5.79
N ALA A 57 3.88 -0.02 -4.76
CA ALA A 57 5.13 -0.72 -4.52
C ALA A 57 5.43 -1.75 -5.63
N THR A 58 4.43 -2.52 -6.06
CA THR A 58 4.56 -3.50 -7.14
C THR A 58 4.93 -2.82 -8.46
N THR A 59 4.21 -1.77 -8.85
CA THR A 59 4.49 -1.03 -10.10
C THR A 59 5.86 -0.36 -10.07
N ARG A 60 6.29 0.18 -8.91
CA ARG A 60 7.56 0.87 -8.77
C ARG A 60 8.78 -0.04 -8.65
N TYR A 61 8.70 -1.14 -7.90
CA TYR A 61 9.87 -1.95 -7.52
C TYR A 61 9.87 -3.38 -8.06
N VAL A 62 8.69 -3.96 -8.32
CA VAL A 62 8.58 -5.35 -8.78
C VAL A 62 8.53 -5.41 -10.30
N VAL A 63 7.52 -4.76 -10.89
CA VAL A 63 7.38 -4.61 -12.34
C VAL A 63 8.33 -3.54 -12.87
N ALA A 64 8.63 -2.53 -12.03
CA ALA A 64 9.53 -1.42 -12.35
C ALA A 64 9.14 -0.68 -13.64
N ILE A 65 7.86 -0.30 -13.74
CA ILE A 65 7.34 0.49 -14.87
C ILE A 65 8.14 1.81 -14.93
N PRO A 66 8.86 2.12 -16.02
CA PRO A 66 9.80 3.26 -16.03
C PRO A 66 9.17 4.59 -15.61
N ALA A 67 7.94 4.86 -16.05
CA ALA A 67 7.20 6.08 -15.72
C ALA A 67 6.92 6.25 -14.20
N VAL A 68 6.87 5.15 -13.45
CA VAL A 68 6.61 5.16 -11.99
C VAL A 68 7.90 4.94 -11.20
N ALA A 69 8.79 4.07 -11.69
CA ALA A 69 10.10 3.77 -11.09
C ALA A 69 10.99 5.00 -11.01
N ASN A 70 10.97 5.85 -12.06
CA ASN A 70 11.85 7.01 -12.17
C ASN A 70 11.35 8.26 -11.44
N LEU A 71 10.11 8.26 -10.91
CA LEU A 71 9.62 9.41 -10.13
C LEU A 71 10.52 9.62 -8.92
N ASN A 72 10.90 10.87 -8.68
CA ASN A 72 11.57 11.22 -7.43
C ASN A 72 10.58 11.22 -6.25
N HIS A 73 11.09 11.41 -5.03
CA HIS A 73 10.28 11.32 -3.83
C HIS A 73 9.15 12.37 -3.78
N GLU A 74 9.43 13.62 -4.18
CA GLU A 74 8.45 14.69 -4.17
C GLU A 74 7.35 14.48 -5.21
N GLU A 75 7.72 14.03 -6.40
CA GLU A 75 6.78 13.68 -7.46
C GLU A 75 5.85 12.56 -7.01
N LEU A 76 6.41 11.51 -6.40
CA LEU A 76 5.63 10.40 -5.86
C LEU A 76 4.65 10.89 -4.79
N ILE A 77 5.09 11.75 -3.86
CA ILE A 77 4.22 12.37 -2.86
C ILE A 77 3.11 13.19 -3.52
N ARG A 78 3.43 13.96 -4.57
CA ARG A 78 2.47 14.81 -5.27
C ARG A 78 1.34 14.01 -5.89
N PHE A 79 1.64 12.85 -6.48
CA PHE A 79 0.64 11.92 -7.01
C PHE A 79 -0.11 11.17 -5.91
N ALA A 80 0.59 10.70 -4.87
CA ALA A 80 -0.01 9.86 -3.83
C ALA A 80 -0.91 10.65 -2.86
N ARG A 81 -0.53 11.87 -2.50
CA ARG A 81 -1.23 12.69 -1.49
C ARG A 81 -2.75 12.84 -1.73
N PRO A 82 -3.23 13.24 -2.92
CA PRO A 82 -4.68 13.37 -3.15
C PRO A 82 -5.40 12.03 -3.06
N VAL A 83 -4.78 10.94 -3.54
CA VAL A 83 -5.36 9.58 -3.47
C VAL A 83 -5.48 9.13 -2.02
N ILE A 84 -4.43 9.28 -1.22
CA ILE A 84 -4.44 8.95 0.21
C ILE A 84 -5.52 9.76 0.94
N ARG A 85 -5.63 11.06 0.67
CA ARG A 85 -6.67 11.91 1.27
C ARG A 85 -8.08 11.44 0.90
N GLN A 86 -8.30 11.07 -0.36
CA GLN A 86 -9.58 10.55 -0.82
C GLN A 86 -9.92 9.21 -0.16
N ILE A 87 -8.96 8.28 -0.05
CA ILE A 87 -9.20 6.98 0.59
C ILE A 87 -9.51 7.15 2.08
N LEU A 88 -8.83 8.07 2.78
CA LEU A 88 -8.99 8.23 4.23
C LEU A 88 -10.17 9.12 4.63
N PHE A 89 -10.46 10.15 3.85
CA PHE A 89 -11.39 11.22 4.24
C PHE A 89 -12.38 11.60 3.13
N GLY A 90 -12.26 11.00 1.95
CA GLY A 90 -13.18 11.24 0.85
C GLY A 90 -14.57 10.72 1.16
N PRO A 91 -15.60 11.29 0.53
CA PRO A 91 -16.97 10.80 0.64
C PRO A 91 -17.06 9.35 0.13
N ILE A 92 -18.00 8.59 0.71
CA ILE A 92 -18.39 7.24 0.30
C ILE A 92 -19.64 7.33 -0.56
#